data_AF-A0A090V798-F1
#
_entry.id   AF-A0A090V798-F1
#
_cell.length_a   1.000
_cell.length_b   1.000
_cell.length_c   1.000
_cell.angle_alpha   90.00
_cell.angle_beta   90.00
_cell.angle_gamma   90.00
#
_symmetry.space_group_name_H-M   'P 1'
#
loop_
_entity.id
_entity.type
_entity.pdbx_description
1 polymer ?
#
loop_
_entity_poly.entity_id
_entity_poly.type
_entity_poly.pdbx_seq_one_letter_code
_entity_poly.pdbx_strand_id
1 'polypeptide(L)'
;MGTLQPCYTAPILNTPFEDPKAYKQSSPLYFAEGLKGNLLILHGMVDTNVHFQDVVRLSQRLIELKKENWELAVFPLESHGFVEASSWSDEYRRIFKLFQETLN
;
A
#
# COMPACT_ATOMS: atom_id res chain seq x y z
N MET A 1 7.45 -5.61 -9.69
CA MET A 1 8.32 -4.43 -9.84
C MET A 1 7.50 -3.23 -9.44
N GLY A 2 7.76 -2.65 -8.26
CA GLY A 2 7.04 -1.48 -7.76
C GLY A 2 7.33 -0.24 -8.60
N THR A 3 6.50 0.79 -8.49
CA THR A 3 6.61 2.02 -9.30
C THR A 3 7.54 3.08 -8.70
N LEU A 4 8.36 2.71 -7.71
CA LEU A 4 9.21 3.63 -6.97
C LEU A 4 10.23 4.34 -7.87
N GLN A 5 10.48 5.62 -7.56
CA GLN A 5 11.36 6.46 -8.36
C GLN A 5 12.81 5.93 -8.36
N PRO A 6 13.47 5.82 -9.53
CA PRO A 6 14.84 5.29 -9.63
C PRO A 6 15.87 6.08 -8.83
N CYS A 7 15.75 7.42 -8.79
CA CYS A 7 16.69 8.28 -8.06
C CYS A 7 16.70 8.03 -6.55
N TYR A 8 15.58 7.59 -5.98
CA TYR A 8 15.48 7.23 -4.56
C TYR A 8 15.87 5.77 -4.34
N THR A 9 15.39 4.87 -5.20
CA THR A 9 15.47 3.42 -4.96
C THR A 9 16.83 2.83 -5.34
N ALA A 10 17.43 3.26 -6.45
CA ALA A 10 18.65 2.66 -6.98
C ALA A 10 19.88 2.82 -6.05
N PRO A 11 20.07 3.95 -5.34
CA PRO A 11 21.15 4.07 -4.36
C PRO A 11 21.02 3.11 -3.16
N ILE A 12 19.81 2.57 -2.90
CA ILE A 12 19.52 1.72 -1.74
C ILE A 12 19.49 0.23 -2.13
N LEU A 13 18.86 -0.09 -3.27
CA LEU A 13 18.62 -1.48 -3.72
C LEU A 13 19.43 -1.89 -4.95
N ASN A 14 20.35 -1.04 -5.44
CA ASN A 14 20.94 -1.10 -6.79
C ASN A 14 19.88 -0.93 -7.88
N THR A 15 20.28 -1.04 -9.16
CA THR A 15 19.28 -1.08 -10.23
C THR A 15 18.58 -2.44 -10.27
N PRO A 16 17.33 -2.51 -10.77
CA PRO A 16 16.64 -3.79 -10.86
C PRO A 16 17.27 -4.79 -11.82
N PHE A 17 18.10 -4.32 -12.74
CA PHE A 17 18.87 -5.15 -13.65
C PHE A 17 20.07 -5.78 -12.92
N GLU A 18 20.74 -5.01 -12.07
CA GLU A 18 21.90 -5.46 -11.31
C GLU A 18 21.53 -6.35 -10.11
N ASP A 19 20.45 -6.03 -9.40
CA ASP A 19 19.97 -6.82 -8.25
C ASP A 19 18.44 -7.04 -8.28
N PRO A 20 17.94 -7.91 -9.18
CA PRO A 20 16.52 -8.24 -9.23
C PRO A 20 16.02 -8.92 -7.95
N LYS A 21 16.92 -9.52 -7.16
CA LYS A 21 16.57 -10.20 -5.91
C LYS A 21 16.21 -9.18 -4.83
N ALA A 22 16.97 -8.09 -4.70
CA ALA A 22 16.66 -7.00 -3.77
C ALA A 22 15.25 -6.44 -4.01
N TYR A 23 14.87 -6.21 -5.26
CA TYR A 23 13.53 -5.72 -5.62
C TYR A 23 12.41 -6.73 -5.35
N LYS A 24 12.68 -8.04 -5.50
CA LYS A 24 11.71 -9.08 -5.15
C LYS A 24 11.49 -9.15 -3.64
N GLN A 25 12.57 -9.07 -2.86
CA GLN A 25 12.53 -9.16 -1.41
C GLN A 25 11.94 -7.90 -0.74
N SER A 26 12.08 -6.73 -1.37
CA SER A 26 11.53 -5.48 -0.84
C SER A 26 10.07 -5.24 -1.21
N SER A 27 9.49 -6.00 -2.15
CA SER A 27 8.12 -5.77 -2.61
C SER A 27 7.10 -6.59 -1.80
N PRO A 28 6.16 -5.95 -1.09
CA PRO A 28 5.13 -6.64 -0.30
C PRO A 28 4.25 -7.59 -1.10
N LEU A 29 4.14 -7.34 -2.42
CA LEU A 29 3.37 -8.17 -3.35
C LEU A 29 3.76 -9.66 -3.28
N TYR A 30 5.06 -9.95 -3.10
CA TYR A 30 5.56 -11.34 -3.04
C TYR A 30 5.32 -12.02 -1.68
N PHE A 31 4.83 -11.28 -0.68
CA PHE A 31 4.57 -11.76 0.67
C PHE A 31 3.09 -11.75 1.04
N ALA A 32 2.21 -11.33 0.12
CA ALA A 32 0.77 -11.23 0.34
C ALA A 32 0.11 -12.54 0.82
N GLU A 33 0.67 -13.70 0.44
CA GLU A 33 0.21 -15.02 0.92
C GLU A 33 0.35 -15.16 2.44
N GLY A 34 1.40 -14.57 3.01
CA GLY A 34 1.69 -14.57 4.43
C GLY A 34 0.85 -13.61 5.26
N LEU A 35 -0.12 -12.89 4.66
CA LEU A 35 -0.99 -11.98 5.40
C LEU A 35 -1.76 -12.72 6.51
N LYS A 36 -1.57 -12.26 7.75
CA LYS A 36 -2.23 -12.69 8.99
C LYS A 36 -2.83 -11.45 9.68
N GLY A 37 -4.00 -11.59 10.30
CA GLY A 37 -4.69 -10.47 10.95
C GLY A 37 -5.32 -9.49 9.94
N ASN A 38 -5.87 -8.37 10.39
CA ASN A 38 -6.61 -7.45 9.52
C ASN A 38 -5.70 -6.39 8.89
N LEU A 39 -5.94 -6.07 7.62
CA LEU A 39 -5.19 -5.06 6.87
C LEU A 39 -6.11 -3.93 6.41
N LEU A 40 -5.76 -2.68 6.73
CA LEU A 40 -6.38 -1.50 6.15
C LEU A 40 -5.36 -0.79 5.25
N ILE A 41 -5.71 -0.58 3.98
CA ILE A 41 -4.93 0.16 3.00
C ILE A 41 -5.62 1.50 2.76
N LEU A 42 -4.89 2.60 2.93
CA LEU A 42 -5.35 3.96 2.73
C LEU A 42 -4.48 4.58 1.64
N HIS A 43 -5.06 5.08 0.54
CA HIS A 43 -4.26 5.64 -0.55
C HIS A 43 -4.97 6.75 -1.34
N GLY A 44 -4.23 7.83 -1.61
CA GLY A 44 -4.64 8.89 -2.52
C GLY A 44 -4.59 8.44 -3.99
N MET A 45 -5.63 8.76 -4.77
CA MET A 45 -5.69 8.35 -6.18
C MET A 45 -4.80 9.20 -7.10
N VAL A 46 -4.49 10.42 -6.69
CA VAL A 46 -3.67 11.39 -7.46
C VAL A 46 -2.25 11.53 -6.90
N ASP A 47 -1.77 10.52 -6.17
CA ASP A 47 -0.39 10.44 -5.70
C ASP A 47 0.57 10.23 -6.87
N THR A 48 1.50 11.18 -7.04
CA THR A 48 2.56 11.16 -8.06
C THR A 48 3.92 10.74 -7.51
N ASN A 49 4.06 10.61 -6.19
CA ASN A 49 5.26 10.13 -5.53
C ASN A 49 5.24 8.60 -5.42
N VAL A 50 4.14 8.06 -4.90
CA VAL A 50 3.87 6.62 -4.83
C VAL A 50 2.63 6.32 -5.66
N HIS A 51 2.81 5.72 -6.84
CA HIS A 51 1.69 5.60 -7.76
C HIS A 51 0.63 4.64 -7.23
N PHE A 52 -0.64 5.04 -7.36
CA PHE A 52 -1.80 4.24 -6.99
C PHE A 52 -1.83 2.83 -7.61
N GLN A 53 -1.13 2.62 -8.74
CA GLN A 53 -0.99 1.31 -9.37
C GLN A 53 -0.38 0.25 -8.44
N ASP A 54 0.46 0.64 -7.48
CA ASP A 54 1.06 -0.30 -6.53
C ASP A 54 -0.01 -0.92 -5.61
N VAL A 55 -0.97 -0.14 -5.11
CA VAL A 55 -2.08 -0.68 -4.31
C VAL A 55 -3.08 -1.48 -5.14
N VAL A 56 -3.28 -1.12 -6.41
CA VAL A 56 -4.13 -1.92 -7.33
C VAL A 56 -3.53 -3.32 -7.51
N ARG A 57 -2.22 -3.43 -7.71
CA ARG A 57 -1.54 -4.73 -7.90
C ARG A 57 -1.57 -5.56 -6.62
N LEU A 58 -1.37 -4.94 -5.46
CA LEU A 58 -1.49 -5.65 -4.18
C LEU A 58 -2.92 -6.14 -3.95
N SER A 59 -3.92 -5.31 -4.22
CA SER A 59 -5.34 -5.67 -4.10
C SER A 59 -5.70 -6.85 -5.00
N GLN A 60 -5.30 -6.80 -6.28
CA GLN A 60 -5.49 -7.91 -7.21
C GLN A 60 -4.86 -9.21 -6.68
N ARG A 61 -3.65 -9.12 -6.11
CA ARG A 61 -2.98 -10.30 -5.54
C ARG A 61 -3.70 -10.85 -4.31
N LEU A 62 -4.23 -9.98 -3.44
CA LEU A 62 -5.03 -10.40 -2.29
C LEU A 62 -6.33 -11.10 -2.72
N ILE A 63 -6.97 -10.61 -3.79
CA ILE A 63 -8.15 -11.24 -4.42
C ILE A 63 -7.81 -12.64 -4.95
N GLU A 64 -6.72 -12.77 -5.71
CA GLU A 64 -6.25 -14.08 -6.23
C GLU A 64 -6.00 -15.10 -5.12
N LEU A 65 -5.48 -14.63 -3.99
CA LEU A 65 -5.20 -15.43 -2.80
C LEU A 65 -6.44 -15.65 -1.91
N LYS A 66 -7.61 -15.13 -2.31
CA LYS A 66 -8.88 -15.21 -1.58
C LYS A 66 -8.74 -14.72 -0.12
N LYS A 67 -7.95 -13.67 0.09
CA LYS A 67 -7.88 -13.00 1.39
C LYS A 67 -9.14 -12.17 1.59
N GLU A 68 -9.75 -12.26 2.76
CA GLU A 68 -11.00 -11.56 3.10
C GLU A 68 -10.80 -10.52 4.22
N ASN A 69 -9.69 -10.61 4.94
CA ASN A 69 -9.29 -9.80 6.08
C ASN A 69 -8.54 -8.52 5.67
N TRP A 70 -9.01 -7.84 4.62
CA TRP A 70 -8.40 -6.59 4.17
C TRP A 70 -9.45 -5.60 3.64
N GLU A 71 -9.15 -4.31 3.75
CA GLU A 71 -9.95 -3.21 3.21
C GLU A 71 -9.05 -2.22 2.46
N LEU A 72 -9.54 -1.67 1.35
CA LEU A 72 -8.92 -0.56 0.64
C LEU A 72 -9.85 0.66 0.68
N ALA A 73 -9.39 1.75 1.28
CA ALA A 73 -10.00 3.05 1.24
C ALA A 73 -9.23 3.96 0.27
N VAL A 74 -9.93 4.38 -0.79
CA VAL A 74 -9.39 5.24 -1.85
C VAL A 74 -9.82 6.67 -1.59
N PHE A 75 -8.87 7.60 -1.70
CA PHE A 75 -9.11 9.03 -1.52
C PHE A 75 -8.89 9.75 -2.87
N PRO A 76 -9.98 10.04 -3.62
CA PRO A 76 -9.86 10.42 -5.03
C PRO A 76 -9.11 11.73 -5.30
N LEU A 77 -9.17 12.67 -4.36
CA LEU A 77 -8.58 14.01 -4.50
C LEU A 77 -7.26 14.18 -3.75
N GLU A 78 -6.84 13.16 -2.99
CA GLU A 78 -5.63 13.23 -2.17
C GLU A 78 -4.42 12.70 -2.93
N SER A 79 -3.27 13.31 -2.66
CA SER A 79 -1.97 12.92 -3.23
C SER A 79 -1.21 12.05 -2.22
N HIS A 80 0.09 12.29 -2.01
CA HIS A 80 0.91 11.55 -1.04
C HIS A 80 0.64 11.89 0.44
N GLY A 81 -0.16 12.92 0.69
CA GLY A 81 -0.57 13.30 2.03
C GLY A 81 -2.01 13.80 2.00
N PHE A 82 -2.67 13.70 3.15
CA PHE A 82 -4.02 14.17 3.34
C PHE A 82 -4.04 15.68 3.60
N VAL A 83 -4.89 16.40 2.89
CA VAL A 83 -5.07 17.86 3.06
C VAL A 83 -6.52 18.20 3.38
N GLU A 84 -7.48 17.49 2.79
CA GLU A 84 -8.89 17.75 3.04
C GLU A 84 -9.27 17.26 4.45
N ALA A 85 -9.90 18.13 5.22
CA ALA A 85 -10.30 17.81 6.59
C ALA A 85 -11.25 16.59 6.67
N SER A 86 -12.06 16.40 5.62
CA SER A 86 -12.93 15.23 5.46
C SER A 86 -12.13 13.93 5.28
N SER A 87 -11.08 13.94 4.47
CA SER A 87 -10.21 12.78 4.27
C SER A 87 -9.44 12.45 5.55
N TRP A 88 -8.86 13.46 6.22
CA TRP A 88 -8.21 13.31 7.53
C TRP A 88 -9.12 12.65 8.56
N SER A 89 -10.35 13.13 8.65
CA SER A 89 -11.32 12.62 9.62
C SER A 89 -11.73 11.17 9.32
N ASP A 90 -11.92 10.83 8.04
CA ASP A 90 -12.27 9.46 7.62
C ASP A 90 -11.11 8.48 7.82
N GLU A 91 -9.89 8.89 7.50
CA GLU A 91 -8.66 8.11 7.71
C GLU A 91 -8.53 7.68 9.18
N TYR A 92 -8.52 8.65 10.10
CA TYR A 92 -8.41 8.38 11.53
C TYR A 92 -9.57 7.56 12.07
N ARG A 93 -10.80 7.81 11.61
CA ARG A 93 -11.97 7.02 11.99
C ARG A 93 -11.80 5.55 11.62
N ARG A 94 -11.29 5.24 10.42
CA ARG A 94 -11.05 3.86 9.96
C ARG A 94 -9.92 3.19 10.74
N ILE A 95 -8.82 3.92 10.99
CA ILE A 95 -7.71 3.43 11.81
C ILE A 95 -8.20 3.08 13.21
N PHE A 96 -8.95 4.00 13.85
CA PHE A 96 -9.51 3.76 15.18
C PHE A 96 -10.45 2.56 15.19
N LYS A 97 -11.35 2.44 14.21
CA LYS A 97 -12.25 1.29 14.06
C LYS A 97 -11.48 -0.02 13.95
N LEU A 98 -10.44 -0.09 13.10
CA LEU A 98 -9.60 -1.27 12.95
C LEU A 98 -9.03 -1.71 14.30
N PHE A 99 -8.47 -0.78 15.07
CA PHE A 99 -7.93 -1.09 16.39
C PHE A 99 -9.00 -1.58 17.36
N GLN A 100 -10.16 -0.92 17.41
CA GLN A 100 -11.26 -1.32 18.29
C GLN A 100 -11.78 -2.73 17.99
N GLU A 101 -11.76 -3.15 16.73
CA GLU A 101 -12.24 -4.46 16.30
C GLU A 101 -11.19 -5.57 16.43
N THR A 102 -9.92 -5.24 16.62
CA THR A 102 -8.81 -6.22 16.55
C THR A 102 -7.95 -6.35 17.79
N LEU A 103 -7.88 -5.32 18.63
CA LEU A 103 -6.98 -5.29 19.79
C LEU A 103 -7.70 -5.20 21.14
N ASN A 104 -9.04 -5.12 21.15
CA ASN A 104 -9.84 -5.07 22.37
C ASN A 104 -10.41 -6.43 22.75
#